data_AF-A0A2K3MG31-F1
#
_entry.id   AF-A0A2K3MG31-F1
#
_cell.length_a   1.000
_cell.length_b   1.000
_cell.length_c   1.000
_cell.angle_alpha   90.00
_cell.angle_beta   90.00
_cell.angle_gamma   90.00
#
_symmetry.space_group_name_H-M   'P 1'
#
loop_
_entity.id
_entity.type
_entity.pdbx_description
1 polymer ?
#
loop_
_entity_poly.entity_id
_entity_poly.type
_entity_poly.pdbx_seq_one_letter_code
_entity_poly.pdbx_strand_id
1 'polypeptide(L)'
;SEVILTLGSSKTVLEFLCAAKEKKRSFKVFVAEGAPRYQGHLLAKELAARGLQTTVITDSAVFAMISRVNMVIVGAHAVMANGGVIAPVGLNMVALAAQRHAVPFVVLAGSHKVKC
;
A
#
# COMPACT_ATOMS: atom_id res chain seq x y z
N SER A 1 5.08 -8.26 15.53
CA SER A 1 3.82 -7.79 14.94
C SER A 1 4.03 -7.59 13.46
N GLU A 2 3.10 -8.06 12.62
CA GLU A 2 3.20 -7.94 11.16
C GLU A 2 3.12 -6.47 10.73
N VAL A 3 3.91 -6.07 9.74
CA VAL A 3 3.95 -4.71 9.19
C VAL A 3 3.62 -4.76 7.71
N ILE A 4 2.57 -4.03 7.34
CA ILE A 4 2.12 -3.88 5.95
C ILE A 4 2.49 -2.47 5.47
N LEU A 5 3.07 -2.36 4.28
CA LEU A 5 3.34 -1.09 3.61
C LEU A 5 2.33 -0.85 2.49
N THR A 6 1.79 0.36 2.41
CA THR A 6 0.99 0.86 1.27
C THR A 6 1.52 2.21 0.82
N LEU A 7 1.18 2.65 -0.39
CA LEU A 7 1.53 3.96 -0.93
C LEU A 7 0.29 4.70 -1.44
N GLY A 8 0.20 5.99 -1.10
CA GLY A 8 -0.88 6.89 -1.53
C GLY A 8 -2.22 6.57 -0.88
N SER A 9 -3.32 6.94 -1.56
CA SER A 9 -4.68 6.71 -1.09
C SER A 9 -5.46 5.81 -2.04
N SER A 10 -6.03 4.73 -1.51
CA SER A 10 -6.85 3.79 -2.26
C SER A 10 -7.98 3.25 -1.40
N LYS A 11 -9.22 3.43 -1.86
CA LYS A 11 -10.43 2.92 -1.19
C LYS A 11 -10.43 1.39 -1.10
N THR A 12 -9.96 0.71 -2.14
CA THR A 12 -9.86 -0.75 -2.15
C THR A 12 -8.88 -1.26 -1.09
N VAL A 13 -7.75 -0.55 -0.90
CA VAL A 13 -6.77 -0.91 0.14
C VAL A 13 -7.34 -0.63 1.54
N LEU A 14 -8.01 0.52 1.73
CA LEU A 14 -8.68 0.84 2.99
C LEU A 14 -9.66 -0.27 3.41
N GLU A 15 -10.59 -0.63 2.51
CA GLU A 15 -11.63 -1.62 2.77
C GLU A 15 -11.01 -3.00 3.08
N PHE A 16 -9.98 -3.39 2.32
CA PHE A 16 -9.25 -4.64 2.55
C PHE A 16 -8.59 -4.69 3.94
N LEU A 17 -7.87 -3.64 4.34
CA LEU A 17 -7.20 -3.58 5.64
C LEU A 17 -8.20 -3.51 6.79
N CYS A 18 -9.31 -2.78 6.63
CA CYS A 18 -10.39 -2.74 7.63
C CYS A 18 -11.02 -4.13 7.83
N ALA A 19 -11.35 -4.83 6.73
CA ALA A 19 -11.89 -6.19 6.79
C ALA A 19 -10.89 -7.18 7.42
N ALA A 20 -9.59 -7.02 7.16
CA ALA A 20 -8.55 -7.83 7.80
C ALA A 20 -8.50 -7.59 9.32
N LYS A 21 -8.66 -6.34 9.77
CA LYS A 21 -8.76 -6.00 11.20
C LYS A 21 -10.02 -6.59 11.85
N GLU A 22 -11.17 -6.52 11.19
CA GLU A 22 -12.44 -7.09 11.69
C GLU A 22 -12.33 -8.60 11.94
N LYS A 23 -11.51 -9.29 11.13
CA LYS A 23 -11.12 -10.70 11.34
C LYS A 23 -10.10 -10.91 12.46
N LYS A 24 -9.89 -9.91 13.33
CA LYS A 24 -8.98 -9.92 14.48
C LYS A 24 -7.50 -10.18 14.14
N ARG A 25 -7.06 -9.83 12.92
CA ARG A 25 -5.62 -9.87 12.59
C ARG A 25 -4.89 -8.69 13.23
N SER A 26 -3.73 -8.94 13.82
CA SER A 26 -2.90 -7.93 14.46
C SER A 26 -1.73 -7.53 13.56
N PHE A 27 -1.81 -6.33 13.01
CA PHE A 27 -0.78 -5.78 12.13
C PHE A 27 -0.70 -4.25 12.26
N LYS A 28 0.43 -3.69 11.83
CA LYS A 28 0.68 -2.26 11.72
C LYS A 28 0.71 -1.87 10.25
N VAL A 29 0.33 -0.63 9.95
CA VAL A 29 0.31 -0.12 8.57
C VAL A 29 1.27 1.06 8.45
N PHE A 30 2.26 0.92 7.57
CA PHE A 30 3.06 2.04 7.09
C PHE A 30 2.41 2.58 5.82
N VAL A 31 2.12 3.88 5.82
CA VAL A 31 1.55 4.59 4.67
C VAL A 31 2.64 5.49 4.11
N ALA A 32 3.21 5.09 2.97
CA ALA A 32 4.15 5.91 2.23
C ALA A 32 3.42 7.03 1.48
N GLU A 33 3.96 8.23 1.61
CA GLU A 33 3.41 9.47 1.08
C GLU A 33 4.40 10.14 0.13
N GLY A 34 3.91 10.61 -1.02
CA GLY A 34 4.69 11.37 -2.00
C GLY A 34 4.16 12.78 -2.20
N ALA A 35 5.07 13.74 -2.31
CA ALA A 35 4.75 15.10 -2.74
C ALA A 35 4.24 15.13 -4.20
N PRO A 36 3.45 16.13 -4.62
CA PRO A 36 2.99 17.30 -3.85
C PRO A 36 1.60 17.14 -3.22
N ARG A 37 0.89 16.04 -3.50
CA ARG A 37 -0.54 15.92 -3.15
C ARG A 37 -0.79 15.40 -1.74
N TYR A 38 0.17 14.71 -1.13
CA TYR A 38 0.09 14.23 0.25
C TYR A 38 -1.22 13.45 0.56
N GLN A 39 -1.67 12.61 -0.39
CA GLN A 39 -2.96 11.90 -0.31
C GLN A 39 -2.98 10.71 0.67
N GLY A 40 -1.85 10.05 0.92
CA GLY A 40 -1.73 8.98 1.91
C GLY A 40 -2.11 9.40 3.34
N HIS A 41 -2.04 10.69 3.70
CA HIS A 41 -2.52 11.23 4.97
C HIS A 41 -4.03 11.00 5.13
N LEU A 42 -4.80 11.07 4.03
CA LEU A 42 -6.22 10.77 4.05
C LEU A 42 -6.46 9.29 4.41
N LEU A 43 -5.75 8.38 3.75
CA LEU A 43 -5.82 6.95 4.03
C LEU A 43 -5.38 6.64 5.47
N ALA A 44 -4.28 7.24 5.93
CA ALA A 44 -3.75 7.05 7.27
C ALA A 44 -4.74 7.54 8.34
N LYS A 45 -5.41 8.67 8.10
CA LYS A 45 -6.46 9.22 8.98
C LYS A 45 -7.67 8.29 9.05
N GLU A 46 -8.13 7.77 7.91
CA GLU A 46 -9.27 6.84 7.87
C GLU A 46 -8.95 5.51 8.55
N LEU A 47 -7.77 4.95 8.31
CA LEU A 47 -7.30 3.74 8.99
C LEU A 47 -7.16 3.93 10.50
N ALA A 48 -6.62 5.08 10.94
CA ALA A 48 -6.51 5.44 12.35
C ALA A 48 -7.88 5.61 13.02
N ALA A 49 -8.84 6.24 12.34
CA ALA A 49 -10.22 6.37 12.82
C ALA A 49 -10.92 5.01 12.97
N ARG A 50 -10.53 4.02 12.16
CA ARG A 50 -10.96 2.62 12.28
C ARG A 50 -10.13 1.83 13.33
N GLY A 51 -9.21 2.50 14.03
CA GLY A 51 -8.37 1.98 15.09
C GLY A 51 -7.22 1.08 14.64
N LEU A 52 -6.78 1.14 13.37
CA LEU A 52 -5.54 0.48 12.95
C LEU A 52 -4.34 1.30 13.44
N GLN A 53 -3.27 0.61 13.86
CA GLN A 53 -2.01 1.28 14.19
C GLN A 53 -1.32 1.69 12.89
N THR A 54 -1.37 2.99 12.58
CA THR A 54 -0.86 3.55 11.33
C THR A 54 0.33 4.47 11.59
N THR A 55 1.27 4.50 10.65
CA THR A 55 2.39 5.43 10.65
C THR A 55 2.60 5.94 9.24
N VAL A 56 2.62 7.25 9.08
CA VAL A 56 2.93 7.87 7.79
C VAL A 56 4.44 8.00 7.67
N ILE A 57 4.98 7.62 6.51
CA ILE A 57 6.39 7.77 6.16
C ILE A 57 6.50 8.49 4.82
N THR A 58 7.62 9.17 4.58
CA THR A 58 7.92 9.70 3.25
C THR A 58 8.23 8.56 2.28
N ASP A 59 7.92 8.74 1.01
CA ASP A 59 8.31 7.83 -0.08
C ASP A 59 9.83 7.59 -0.11
N SER A 60 10.65 8.59 0.19
CA SER A 60 12.11 8.48 0.34
C SER A 60 12.54 7.53 1.46
N ALA A 61 11.75 7.39 2.52
CA ALA A 61 12.05 6.50 3.64
C ALA A 61 11.69 5.03 3.37
N VAL A 62 10.96 4.73 2.28
CA VAL A 62 10.51 3.37 1.95
C VAL A 62 11.68 2.40 1.90
N PHE A 63 12.77 2.76 1.22
CA PHE A 63 13.91 1.87 1.06
C PHE A 63 14.58 1.51 2.41
N ALA A 64 14.65 2.46 3.34
CA ALA A 64 15.18 2.19 4.68
C ALA A 64 14.24 1.31 5.51
N MET A 65 12.93 1.54 5.39
CA MET A 65 11.91 0.89 6.21
C MET A 65 11.51 -0.49 5.69
N ILE A 66 11.74 -0.81 4.41
CA ILE A 66 11.24 -2.05 3.79
C ILE A 66 11.82 -3.32 4.42
N SER A 67 13.03 -3.24 5.00
CA SER A 67 13.63 -4.33 5.79
C SER A 67 12.79 -4.76 7.01
N ARG A 68 11.88 -3.90 7.47
CA ARG A 68 10.95 -4.14 8.59
C ARG A 68 9.54 -4.48 8.13
N VAL A 69 9.28 -4.47 6.82
CA VAL A 69 7.96 -4.70 6.22
C VAL A 69 7.83 -6.18 5.86
N ASN A 70 6.70 -6.79 6.20
CA ASN A 70 6.41 -8.18 5.87
C ASN A 70 5.72 -8.33 4.52
N MET A 71 4.94 -7.32 4.11
CA MET A 71 4.21 -7.33 2.85
C MET A 71 3.92 -5.91 2.37
N VAL A 72 4.02 -5.71 1.06
CA VAL A 72 3.55 -4.49 0.40
C VAL A 72 2.19 -4.76 -0.22
N ILE A 73 1.19 -3.95 0.11
CA ILE A 73 -0.16 -4.03 -0.43
C ILE A 73 -0.54 -2.67 -1.01
N VAL A 74 -0.87 -2.64 -2.29
CA VAL A 74 -1.09 -1.40 -3.03
C VAL A 74 -2.34 -1.50 -3.91
N GLY A 75 -2.96 -0.35 -4.20
CA GLY A 75 -4.04 -0.27 -5.17
C GLY A 75 -3.54 0.00 -6.58
N ALA A 76 -4.31 -0.42 -7.58
CA ALA A 76 -4.08 -0.06 -8.98
C ALA A 76 -5.24 0.76 -9.59
N HIS A 77 -4.91 1.62 -10.55
CA HIS A 77 -5.88 2.26 -11.44
C HIS A 77 -6.34 1.30 -12.54
N ALA A 78 -5.40 0.57 -13.14
CA ALA A 78 -5.67 -0.45 -14.15
C ALA A 78 -4.57 -1.52 -14.16
N VAL A 79 -4.93 -2.71 -14.64
CA VAL A 79 -4.00 -3.81 -14.92
C VAL A 79 -4.09 -4.11 -16.41
N MET A 80 -2.98 -4.03 -17.12
CA MET A 80 -2.88 -4.28 -18.55
C MET A 80 -2.87 -5.78 -18.86
N ALA A 81 -3.22 -6.16 -20.09
CA ALA A 81 -3.25 -7.55 -20.55
C ALA A 81 -1.90 -8.27 -20.45
N ASN A 82 -0.79 -7.51 -20.57
CA ASN A 82 0.56 -8.02 -20.40
C ASN A 82 1.00 -8.13 -18.92
N GLY A 83 0.09 -7.89 -17.97
CA GLY A 83 0.38 -7.88 -16.53
C GLY A 83 0.94 -6.56 -15.99
N GLY A 84 1.10 -5.54 -16.84
CA GLY A 84 1.54 -4.21 -16.41
C GLY A 84 0.53 -3.54 -15.47
N VAL A 85 1.01 -2.82 -14.47
CA VAL A 85 0.16 -2.16 -13.47
C VAL A 85 0.24 -0.65 -13.63
N ILE A 86 -0.89 0.00 -13.90
CA ILE A 86 -1.02 1.45 -13.89
C ILE A 86 -1.46 1.88 -12.49
N ALA A 87 -0.66 2.72 -11.85
CA ALA A 87 -0.86 3.15 -10.47
C ALA A 87 -0.29 4.56 -10.23
N PRO A 88 -0.49 5.16 -9.04
CA PRO A 88 0.10 6.46 -8.73
C PRO A 88 1.62 6.49 -8.89
N VAL A 89 2.15 7.69 -9.16
CA VAL A 89 3.60 7.94 -9.22
C VAL A 89 4.29 7.49 -7.92
N GLY A 90 5.52 7.01 -8.04
CA GLY A 90 6.31 6.48 -6.92
C GLY A 90 6.11 5.00 -6.63
N LEU A 91 5.04 4.37 -7.14
CA LEU A 91 4.79 2.94 -6.88
C LEU A 91 5.92 2.03 -7.39
N ASN A 92 6.50 2.35 -8.55
CA ASN A 92 7.61 1.57 -9.11
C ASN A 92 8.84 1.54 -8.17
N MET A 93 9.12 2.64 -7.47
CA MET A 93 10.21 2.69 -6.49
C MET A 93 9.94 1.75 -5.30
N VAL A 94 8.69 1.68 -4.85
CA VAL A 94 8.28 0.73 -3.80
C VAL A 94 8.40 -0.71 -4.28
N ALA A 95 7.99 -0.99 -5.53
CA ALA A 95 8.09 -2.33 -6.11
C ALA A 95 9.55 -2.79 -6.25
N LEU A 96 10.45 -1.92 -6.72
CA LEU A 96 11.87 -2.21 -6.81
C LEU A 96 12.50 -2.44 -5.43
N ALA A 97 12.13 -1.62 -4.44
CA ALA A 97 12.58 -1.82 -3.06
C ALA A 97 12.09 -3.16 -2.50
N ALA A 98 10.82 -3.52 -2.75
CA ALA A 98 10.24 -4.78 -2.30
C ALA A 98 10.94 -5.98 -2.95
N GLN A 99 11.16 -5.92 -4.27
CA GLN A 99 11.88 -6.94 -5.01
C GLN A 99 13.29 -7.14 -4.46
N ARG A 100 14.03 -6.06 -4.21
CA ARG A 100 15.40 -6.12 -3.69
C ARG A 100 15.49 -6.75 -2.30
N HIS A 101 14.46 -6.57 -1.47
CA HIS A 101 14.39 -7.12 -0.12
C HIS A 101 13.57 -8.42 -0.03
N ALA A 102 13.19 -9.02 -1.17
CA ALA A 102 12.35 -10.20 -1.26
C ALA A 102 11.03 -10.09 -0.45
N VAL A 103 10.49 -8.87 -0.35
CA VAL A 103 9.20 -8.61 0.31
C VAL A 103 8.08 -8.86 -0.69
N PRO A 104 7.08 -9.70 -0.36
CA PRO A 104 5.93 -9.92 -1.21
C PRO A 104 5.20 -8.62 -1.57
N PHE A 105 4.91 -8.44 -2.86
CA PHE A 105 4.24 -7.25 -3.39
C PHE A 105 2.89 -7.66 -3.98
N VAL A 106 1.80 -7.17 -3.38
CA VAL A 106 0.42 -7.53 -3.73
C VAL A 106 -0.32 -6.32 -4.25
N VAL A 107 -0.90 -6.47 -5.44
CA VAL A 107 -1.71 -5.44 -6.08
C VAL A 107 -3.18 -5.79 -5.95
N LEU A 108 -3.95 -4.89 -5.34
CA LEU A 108 -5.40 -4.99 -5.24
C LEU A 108 -6.05 -4.23 -6.41
N ALA A 109 -6.77 -4.97 -7.25
CA ALA A 109 -7.54 -4.43 -8.36
C ALA A 109 -8.89 -5.15 -8.46
N GLY A 110 -9.94 -4.39 -8.82
CA GLY A 110 -11.22 -4.99 -9.21
C GLY A 110 -11.12 -5.57 -10.62
N SER A 111 -11.91 -6.59 -10.93
CA SER A 111 -11.94 -7.24 -12.25
C SER A 111 -12.21 -6.25 -13.40
N HIS A 112 -13.05 -5.23 -13.17
CA HIS A 112 -13.36 -4.17 -14.14
C HIS A 112 -12.16 -3.25 -14.49
N LYS A 113 -11.05 -3.33 -13.73
CA LYS A 113 -9.81 -2.58 -13.98
C LYS A 113 -8.82 -3.35 -14.84
N VAL A 114 -9.09 -4.63 -15.10
CA VAL A 114 -8.28 -5.44 -16.01
C VAL A 114 -8.64 -5.04 -17.44
N LYS A 115 -7.65 -4.55 -18.18
CA LYS A 115 -7.76 -4.15 -19.57
C LYS A 115 -7.19 -5.29 -20.42
N CYS A 116 -8.08 -5.96 -21.15
CA CYS A 116 -7.72 -6.94 -22.17
C CYS A 116 -7.10 -6.27 -23.39
#